data_AF-A0A354I6M6-F1
#
_entry.id   AF-A0A354I6M6-F1
#
_cell.length_a   1.000
_cell.length_b   1.000
_cell.length_c   1.000
_cell.angle_alpha   90.00
_cell.angle_beta   90.00
_cell.angle_gamma   90.00
#
_symmetry.space_group_name_H-M   'P 1'
#
loop_
_entity.id
_entity.type
_entity.pdbx_description
1 polymer ?
#
loop_
_entity_poly.entity_id
_entity_poly.type
_entity_poly.pdbx_seq_one_letter_code
_entity_poly.pdbx_strand_id
1 'polypeptide(L)'
;MIDDENSFNEERATQIKRLIEDFQRSFSEKTSNPDSFASLHEIEQMWGELRANTDKIYSDMVQDMLSNIDEPELVRKKKRI
;
A
#
# COMPACT_ATOMS: atom_id res chain seq x y z
N MET A 1 -15.17 9.00 -17.20
CA MET A 1 -13.75 9.18 -16.82
C MET A 1 -13.55 9.47 -15.33
N ILE A 2 -14.60 9.71 -14.53
CA ILE A 2 -14.48 9.81 -13.04
C ILE A 2 -14.56 8.41 -12.38
N ASP A 3 -15.19 7.43 -13.04
CA ASP A 3 -15.32 6.06 -12.50
C ASP A 3 -14.00 5.27 -12.47
N ASP A 4 -13.08 5.54 -13.39
CA ASP A 4 -11.84 4.75 -13.54
C ASP A 4 -10.82 5.03 -12.43
N GLU A 5 -10.70 6.29 -11.97
CA GLU A 5 -9.75 6.69 -10.92
C GLU A 5 -10.19 6.19 -9.53
N ASN A 6 -11.50 6.20 -9.25
CA ASN A 6 -12.04 5.61 -8.03
C ASN A 6 -11.91 4.08 -8.04
N SER A 7 -12.19 3.43 -9.16
CA SER A 7 -12.01 1.98 -9.33
C SER A 7 -10.57 1.54 -9.10
N PHE A 8 -9.59 2.30 -9.62
CA PHE A 8 -8.18 1.98 -9.46
C PHE A 8 -7.66 2.13 -8.02
N ASN A 9 -8.10 3.17 -7.31
CA ASN A 9 -7.78 3.34 -5.90
C ASN A 9 -8.45 2.28 -5.02
N GLU A 10 -9.67 1.85 -5.36
CA GLU A 10 -10.36 0.74 -4.69
C GLU A 10 -9.64 -0.60 -4.87
N GLU A 11 -9.12 -0.88 -6.06
CA GLU A 11 -8.30 -2.07 -6.32
C GLU A 11 -7.03 -2.09 -5.46
N ARG A 12 -6.29 -0.99 -5.40
CA ARG A 12 -5.07 -0.87 -4.58
C ARG A 12 -5.36 -0.96 -3.09
N ALA A 13 -6.43 -0.32 -2.62
CA ALA A 13 -6.88 -0.46 -1.24
C ALA A 13 -7.27 -1.91 -0.91
N THR A 14 -7.89 -2.63 -1.86
CA THR A 14 -8.21 -4.05 -1.72
C THR A 14 -6.95 -4.91 -1.65
N GLN A 15 -5.92 -4.60 -2.44
CA GLN A 15 -4.62 -5.29 -2.37
C GLN A 15 -3.95 -5.11 -1.01
N ILE A 16 -3.94 -3.90 -0.46
CA ILE A 16 -3.38 -3.64 0.88
C ILE A 16 -4.13 -4.44 1.94
N LYS A 17 -5.47 -4.49 1.88
CA LYS A 17 -6.28 -5.30 2.81
C LYS A 17 -5.89 -6.77 2.76
N ARG A 18 -5.72 -7.34 1.56
CA ARG A 18 -5.30 -8.74 1.39
C ARG A 18 -3.93 -9.00 2.01
N LEU A 19 -2.95 -8.12 1.79
CA LEU A 19 -1.61 -8.25 2.40
C LEU A 19 -1.68 -8.27 3.93
N ILE A 20 -2.53 -7.41 4.52
CA ILE A 20 -2.74 -7.37 5.98
C ILE A 20 -3.41 -8.66 6.47
N GLU A 21 -4.44 -9.14 5.78
CA GLU A 21 -5.16 -10.38 6.13
C GLU A 21 -4.22 -11.60 6.05
N ASP A 22 -3.37 -11.67 5.03
CA ASP A 22 -2.39 -12.75 4.86
C ASP A 22 -1.34 -12.74 5.97
N PHE A 23 -0.86 -11.55 6.36
CA PHE A 23 0.04 -11.41 7.50
C PHE A 23 -0.65 -11.83 8.81
N GLN A 24 -1.88 -11.37 9.07
CA GLN A 24 -2.62 -11.71 10.29
C GLN A 24 -2.86 -13.23 10.40
N ARG A 25 -3.23 -13.87 9.28
CA ARG A 25 -3.41 -15.32 9.23
C ARG A 25 -2.09 -16.04 9.55
N SER A 26 -1.02 -15.67 8.84
CA SER A 26 0.29 -16.28 9.01
C SER A 26 0.84 -16.07 10.42
N PHE A 27 0.67 -14.88 10.99
CA PHE A 27 1.06 -14.56 12.36
C PHE A 27 0.30 -15.43 13.36
N SER A 28 -1.02 -15.52 13.23
CA SER A 28 -1.86 -16.36 14.10
C SER A 28 -1.44 -17.84 14.04
N GLU A 29 -1.29 -18.40 12.83
CA GLU A 29 -0.87 -19.79 12.61
C GLU A 29 0.51 -20.08 13.22
N LYS A 30 1.45 -19.14 13.08
CA LYS A 30 2.84 -19.26 13.57
C LYS A 30 3.02 -18.89 15.04
N THR A 31 1.98 -18.47 15.75
CA THR A 31 2.06 -18.11 17.19
C THR A 31 1.10 -18.90 18.07
N SER A 32 0.16 -19.65 17.48
CA SER A 32 -0.87 -20.38 18.23
C SER A 32 -0.48 -21.80 18.67
N ASN A 33 0.54 -22.42 18.06
CA ASN A 33 1.00 -23.77 18.39
C ASN A 33 2.54 -23.84 18.41
N PRO A 34 3.16 -24.44 19.45
CA PRO A 34 4.60 -24.71 19.47
C PRO A 34 5.17 -25.40 18.22
N ASP A 35 4.43 -26.33 17.60
CA ASP A 35 4.93 -27.08 16.43
C ASP A 35 5.05 -26.21 15.16
N SER A 36 4.28 -25.12 15.10
CA SER A 36 4.29 -24.16 14.00
C SER A 36 4.95 -22.84 14.39
N PHE A 37 5.55 -22.77 15.59
CA PHE A 37 6.07 -21.52 16.13
C PHE A 37 7.16 -20.93 15.25
N ALA A 38 6.93 -19.73 14.75
CA ALA A 38 7.98 -18.93 14.13
C ALA A 38 8.70 -18.13 15.21
N SER A 39 10.03 -18.10 15.14
CA SER A 39 10.83 -17.24 15.99
C SER A 39 10.44 -15.76 15.80
N LEU A 40 10.74 -14.94 16.81
CA LEU A 40 10.53 -13.49 16.72
C LEU A 40 11.24 -12.88 15.50
N HIS A 41 12.41 -13.41 15.14
CA HIS A 41 13.14 -12.96 13.96
C HIS A 41 12.36 -13.23 12.66
N GLU A 42 11.75 -14.41 12.52
CA GLU A 42 10.92 -14.73 11.36
C GLU A 42 9.65 -13.86 11.30
N ILE A 43 9.05 -13.57 12.46
CA ILE A 43 7.92 -12.64 12.55
C ILE A 43 8.35 -11.22 12.11
N GLU A 44 9.53 -10.76 12.52
CA GLU A 44 10.10 -9.49 12.05
C GLU A 44 10.33 -9.47 10.55
N GLN A 45 10.78 -10.58 9.94
CA GLN A 45 10.91 -10.69 8.49
C GLN A 45 9.54 -10.59 7.80
N MET A 46 8.53 -11.32 8.28
CA MET A 46 7.16 -11.26 7.75
C MET A 46 6.58 -9.84 7.85
N TRP A 47 6.84 -9.15 8.95
CA TRP A 47 6.45 -7.75 9.12
C TRP A 47 7.19 -6.83 8.15
N GLY A 48 8.49 -7.06 7.95
CA GLY A 48 9.31 -6.34 6.97
C GLY A 48 8.77 -6.48 5.55
N GLU A 49 8.38 -7.69 5.16
CA GLU A 49 7.76 -7.98 3.85
C GLU A 49 6.41 -7.27 3.69
N LEU A 50 5.54 -7.35 4.70
CA LEU A 50 4.26 -6.62 4.70
C LEU A 50 4.51 -5.14 4.47
N ARG A 51 5.40 -4.54 5.26
CA ARG A 51 5.73 -3.11 5.16
C ARG A 51 6.26 -2.74 3.78
N ALA A 52 7.22 -3.49 3.25
CA ALA A 52 7.82 -3.20 1.95
C ALA A 52 6.76 -3.24 0.82
N ASN A 53 5.86 -4.22 0.86
CA ASN A 53 4.80 -4.36 -0.12
C ASN A 53 3.76 -3.23 -0.01
N THR A 54 3.34 -2.86 1.21
CA THR A 54 2.40 -1.75 1.40
C THR A 54 3.02 -0.40 1.03
N ASP A 55 4.28 -0.16 1.41
CA ASP A 55 5.00 1.09 1.10
C ASP A 55 5.12 1.29 -0.41
N LYS A 56 5.34 0.22 -1.17
CA LYS A 56 5.35 0.26 -2.64
C LYS A 56 3.99 0.68 -3.19
N ILE A 57 2.90 0.06 -2.76
CA ILE A 57 1.55 0.40 -3.25
C ILE A 57 1.20 1.85 -2.92
N TYR A 58 1.48 2.32 -1.70
CA TYR A 58 1.26 3.71 -1.33
C TYR A 58 2.11 4.68 -2.17
N SER A 59 3.37 4.32 -2.44
CA SER A 59 4.24 5.13 -3.29
C SER A 59 3.71 5.24 -4.71
N ASP A 60 3.23 4.14 -5.29
CA ASP A 60 2.62 4.13 -6.62
C ASP A 60 1.35 4.99 -6.65
N MET A 61 0.51 4.92 -5.61
CA MET A 61 -0.67 5.80 -5.47
C MET A 61 -0.30 7.28 -5.45
N VAL A 62 0.71 7.65 -4.67
CA VAL A 62 1.17 9.05 -4.58
C VAL A 62 1.78 9.51 -5.91
N GLN A 63 2.57 8.67 -6.58
CA GLN A 63 3.17 9.00 -7.87
C GLN A 63 2.12 9.25 -8.95
N ASP A 64 1.06 8.45 -8.99
CA ASP A 64 -0.04 8.67 -9.95
C ASP A 64 -0.79 9.98 -9.67
N MET A 65 -1.07 10.26 -8.39
CA MET A 65 -1.68 11.53 -7.98
C MET A 65 -0.82 12.73 -8.40
N LEU A 66 0.50 12.66 -8.21
CA LEU A 66 1.43 13.71 -8.61
C LEU A 66 1.53 13.86 -10.14
N SER A 67 1.48 12.76 -10.87
CA SER A 67 1.56 12.74 -12.33
C SER A 67 0.36 13.42 -13.00
N ASN A 68 -0.78 13.48 -12.31
CA ASN A 68 -1.99 14.15 -12.78
C ASN A 68 -1.94 15.69 -12.62
N ILE A 69 -0.88 16.25 -12.01
CA ILE A 69 -0.76 17.69 -11.78
C ILE A 69 -0.12 18.38 -13.00
N ASP A 70 -0.88 19.26 -13.68
CA ASP A 70 -0.32 20.20 -14.66
C ASP A 70 0.26 21.44 -13.95
N GLU A 71 1.44 21.26 -13.35
CA GLU A 71 2.15 22.33 -12.65
C GLU A 71 2.38 23.57 -13.55
N PRO A 72 2.83 23.45 -14.82
CA PRO A 72 3.01 24.60 -15.70
C PRO A 72 1.74 25.44 -15.89
N GLU A 73 0.57 24.81 -16.07
CA GLU A 73 -0.70 25.51 -16.21
C GLU A 73 -1.07 26.25 -14.90
N LEU A 74 -0.90 25.59 -13.75
CA LEU A 74 -1.16 26.18 -12.44
C LEU A 74 -0.26 27.40 -12.17
N VAL A 75 1.04 27.31 -12.49
CA VAL A 75 1.99 28.42 -12.37
C VAL A 75 1.61 29.58 -13.29
N ARG A 76 1.19 29.29 -14.53
CA ARG A 76 0.70 30.33 -15.47
C ARG A 76 -0.54 31.04 -14.93
N LYS A 77 -1.52 30.31 -14.39
CA LYS A 77 -2.72 30.89 -13.76
C LYS A 77 -2.36 31.78 -12.58
N LYS A 78 -1.44 31.34 -11.70
CA LYS A 78 -0.99 32.12 -10.53
C LYS A 78 -0.34 33.46 -10.90
N LYS A 79 0.44 33.52 -11.98
CA LYS A 79 1.13 34.75 -12.42
C LYS A 79 0.24 35.76 -13.16
N ARG A 80 -0.99 35.37 -13.51
CA ARG A 80 -1.98 36.24 -14.17
C ARG A 80 -2.90 36.97 -13.19
N ILE A 81 -2.78 36.65 -11.90
CA ILE A 81 -3.41 37.34 -10.75
C ILE A 81 -2.38 38.32 -10.20
#